data_AF-A0AAN8PDR3-F1
#
_entry.id   AF-A0AAN8PDR3-F1
#
_cell.length_a   1.000
_cell.length_b   1.000
_cell.length_c   1.000
_cell.angle_alpha   90.00
_cell.angle_beta   90.00
_cell.angle_gamma   90.00
#
_symmetry.space_group_name_H-M   'P 1'
#
loop_
_entity.id
_entity.type
_entity.pdbx_description
1 polymer ?
#
loop_
_entity_poly.entity_id
_entity_poly.type
_entity_poly.pdbx_seq_one_letter_code
_entity_poly.pdbx_strand_id
1 'polypeptide(L)'
;MHNSKNLLCWRNCCVGCGPVAWAMVFGYLNRRSQLRPELYGTGSHHLFKLTKSRNTWDGRRSLFPQSLNEDMVDYTEMLHDILGSVVVAGDSVTLPHRMNRIDAFFQENQKSGNPKVTIHTNGWRSLIGNYSDDIRDQAIAYIKNNWPVVVGMRCGHGRLRMHYAVATRYREILKPKKRTLTNFINKSPCEMVTRLEFFLHMGRGYHSEYDESNWCSAKIFFAGVATY
;
A
#
# COMPACT_ATOMS: atom_id res chain seq x y z
N MET A 1 0.60 5.98 -32.19
CA MET A 1 1.45 5.10 -31.35
C MET A 1 1.41 5.65 -29.93
N HIS A 2 0.58 5.07 -29.06
CA HIS A 2 0.42 5.51 -27.66
C HIS A 2 1.39 4.74 -26.76
N ASN A 3 2.35 5.45 -26.16
CA ASN A 3 3.22 4.91 -25.12
C ASN A 3 2.49 4.89 -23.78
N SER A 4 1.87 3.75 -23.48
CA SER A 4 1.28 3.42 -22.18
C SER A 4 2.36 2.91 -21.22
N LYS A 5 3.07 3.83 -20.54
CA LYS A 5 3.89 3.48 -19.36
C LYS A 5 3.76 4.55 -18.27
N ASN A 6 2.60 4.58 -17.62
CA ASN A 6 2.40 5.26 -16.33
C ASN A 6 3.07 4.45 -15.19
N LEU A 7 4.38 4.26 -15.29
CA LEU A 7 5.19 3.68 -14.22
C LEU A 7 6.13 4.78 -13.72
N LEU A 8 6.08 5.05 -12.41
CA LEU A 8 7.10 5.82 -11.71
C LEU A 8 8.43 5.09 -11.86
N CYS A 9 9.21 5.45 -12.89
CA CYS A 9 10.53 4.86 -13.13
C CYS A 9 11.58 5.94 -13.27
N TRP A 10 12.69 5.72 -12.60
CA TRP A 10 13.89 6.53 -12.56
C TRP A 10 15.05 5.75 -13.16
N ARG A 11 15.77 6.31 -14.14
CA ARG A 11 16.98 5.69 -14.72
C ARG A 11 16.85 4.17 -15.00
N ASN A 12 15.78 3.78 -15.71
CA ASN A 12 15.42 2.38 -16.02
C ASN A 12 14.98 1.49 -14.84
N CYS A 13 14.71 2.07 -13.67
CA CYS A 13 14.31 1.36 -12.45
C CYS A 13 12.99 1.90 -11.93
N CYS A 14 11.97 1.08 -11.76
CA CYS A 14 10.70 1.56 -11.24
C CYS A 14 10.77 1.72 -9.71
N VAL A 15 10.23 2.80 -9.14
CA VAL A 15 10.42 3.23 -7.73
C VAL A 15 9.97 2.16 -6.71
N GLY A 16 9.03 1.31 -7.10
CA GLY A 16 8.59 0.13 -6.34
C GLY A 16 7.24 0.35 -5.66
N CYS A 17 6.53 -0.74 -5.37
CA CYS A 17 5.18 -0.69 -4.82
C CYS A 17 5.14 -0.24 -3.35
N GLY A 18 6.20 -0.50 -2.56
CA GLY A 18 6.29 -0.09 -1.16
C GLY A 18 6.32 1.44 -0.97
N PRO A 19 7.27 2.16 -1.60
CA PRO A 19 7.32 3.62 -1.55
C PRO A 19 6.04 4.29 -2.07
N VAL A 20 5.48 3.76 -3.16
CA VAL A 20 4.23 4.26 -3.73
C VAL A 20 3.04 4.07 -2.78
N ALA A 21 2.96 2.92 -2.09
CA ALA A 21 1.89 2.68 -1.11
C ALA A 21 1.97 3.65 0.07
N TRP A 22 3.18 3.93 0.59
CA TRP A 22 3.35 4.94 1.63
C TRP A 22 3.05 6.35 1.13
N ALA A 23 3.44 6.69 -0.11
CA ALA A 23 3.09 7.98 -0.70
C ALA A 23 1.57 8.20 -0.78
N MET A 24 0.80 7.17 -1.16
CA MET A 24 -0.66 7.23 -1.16
C MET A 24 -1.23 7.47 0.24
N VAL A 25 -0.72 6.79 1.26
CA VAL A 25 -1.14 6.99 2.66
C VAL A 25 -0.83 8.42 3.13
N PHE A 26 0.40 8.89 2.91
CA PHE A 26 0.80 10.24 3.33
C PHE A 26 0.08 11.33 2.53
N GLY A 27 -0.16 11.12 1.24
CA GLY A 27 -0.98 11.99 0.42
C GLY A 27 -2.42 12.09 0.93
N TYR A 28 -3.03 10.97 1.35
CA TYR A 28 -4.33 10.97 1.99
C TYR A 28 -4.35 11.79 3.30
N LEU A 29 -3.36 11.59 4.18
CA LEU A 29 -3.25 12.32 5.45
C LEU A 29 -2.98 13.82 5.26
N ASN A 30 -2.12 14.19 4.31
CA ASN A 30 -1.86 15.58 3.92
C ASN A 30 -3.14 16.24 3.36
N ARG A 31 -3.84 15.58 2.43
CA ARG A 31 -5.04 16.16 1.82
C ARG A 31 -6.18 16.29 2.81
N ARG A 32 -6.46 15.28 3.63
CA ARG A 32 -7.57 15.38 4.62
C ARG A 32 -7.35 16.54 5.59
N SER A 33 -6.11 16.73 6.06
CA SER A 33 -5.76 17.81 6.99
C SER A 33 -5.74 19.18 6.33
N GLN A 34 -5.37 19.30 5.05
CA GLN A 34 -5.44 20.57 4.34
C GLN A 34 -6.86 20.96 3.92
N LEU A 35 -7.69 19.99 3.54
CA LEU A 35 -9.08 20.23 3.11
C LEU A 35 -10.02 20.43 4.31
N ARG A 36 -9.71 19.81 5.45
CA ARG A 36 -10.52 19.86 6.67
C ARG A 36 -9.66 20.05 7.94
N PRO A 37 -8.91 21.16 8.05
CA PRO A 37 -8.03 21.41 9.19
C PRO A 37 -8.77 21.51 10.52
N GLU A 38 -10.05 21.91 10.50
CA GLU A 38 -10.91 21.99 11.68
C GLU A 38 -11.22 20.62 12.30
N LEU A 39 -11.18 19.56 11.49
CA LEU A 39 -11.48 18.20 11.94
C LEU A 39 -10.22 17.37 12.19
N TYR A 40 -9.18 17.56 11.37
CA TYR A 40 -7.98 16.71 11.38
C TYR A 40 -6.70 17.43 11.82
N GLY A 41 -6.81 18.70 12.18
CA GLY A 41 -5.66 19.54 12.53
C GLY A 41 -4.76 19.82 11.33
N THR A 42 -3.62 20.47 11.59
CA THR A 42 -2.66 20.89 10.57
C THR A 42 -1.36 20.09 10.59
N GLY A 43 -1.24 19.10 11.48
CA GLY A 43 0.02 18.37 11.68
C GLY A 43 0.49 17.56 10.47
N SER A 44 -0.44 17.05 9.66
CA SER A 44 -0.11 16.30 8.43
C SER A 44 0.22 17.18 7.22
N HIS A 45 0.16 18.51 7.34
CA HIS A 45 0.53 19.41 6.23
C HIS A 45 1.99 19.27 5.80
N HIS A 46 2.84 18.76 6.69
CA HIS A 46 4.28 18.61 6.48
C HIS A 46 4.67 17.25 5.88
N LEU A 47 3.72 16.32 5.71
CA LEU A 47 4.01 15.00 5.12
C LEU A 47 4.40 15.05 3.65
N PHE A 48 3.98 16.11 2.93
CA PHE A 48 4.35 16.36 1.54
C PHE A 48 4.84 17.80 1.41
N LYS A 49 6.02 17.96 0.81
CA LYS A 49 6.67 19.25 0.59
C LYS A 49 7.23 19.23 -0.84
N LEU A 50 7.15 20.37 -1.52
CA LEU A 50 7.61 20.48 -2.91
C LEU A 50 9.14 20.45 -2.94
N THR A 51 9.71 19.76 -3.93
CA THR A 51 11.13 19.79 -4.24
C THR A 51 11.34 20.72 -5.43
N LYS A 52 12.00 21.87 -5.24
CA LYS A 52 12.40 22.72 -6.38
C LYS A 52 13.62 22.19 -7.13
N SER A 53 14.34 21.27 -6.52
CA SER A 53 15.40 20.45 -7.11
C SER A 53 15.69 19.31 -6.14
N ARG A 54 16.32 18.23 -6.61
CA ARG A 54 16.76 17.08 -5.80
C ARG A 54 17.50 17.43 -4.50
N ASN A 55 18.00 18.66 -4.36
CA ASN A 55 18.85 19.09 -3.24
C ASN A 55 18.31 20.31 -2.48
N THR A 56 17.11 20.84 -2.81
CA THR A 56 16.54 22.00 -2.11
C THR A 56 15.09 21.76 -1.70
N TRP A 57 14.95 21.37 -0.42
CA TRP A 57 13.68 21.24 0.28
C TRP A 57 13.22 22.64 0.71
N ASP A 58 12.27 23.25 0.01
CA ASP A 58 11.89 24.65 0.28
C ASP A 58 10.99 24.84 1.51
N GLY A 59 10.61 23.73 2.16
CA GLY A 59 9.81 23.72 3.38
C GLY A 59 8.36 24.21 3.19
N ARG A 60 7.94 24.55 1.97
CA ARG A 60 6.60 25.04 1.69
C ARG A 60 5.62 23.88 1.74
N ARG A 61 4.62 24.02 2.62
CA ARG A 61 3.48 23.11 2.72
C ARG A 61 2.76 23.12 1.38
N SER A 62 2.55 21.94 0.81
CA SER A 62 1.83 21.80 -0.44
C SER A 62 0.76 20.73 -0.33
N LEU A 63 -0.30 20.90 -1.10
CA LEU A 63 -1.36 19.91 -1.20
C LEU A 63 -0.84 18.77 -2.07
N PHE A 64 -0.93 17.53 -1.57
CA PHE A 64 -0.52 16.36 -2.34
C PHE A 64 -1.29 16.30 -3.68
N PRO A 65 -0.61 16.18 -4.84
CA PRO A 65 -1.26 16.22 -6.16
C PRO A 65 -2.27 15.08 -6.36
N GLN A 66 -3.27 15.30 -7.22
CA GLN A 66 -4.25 14.26 -7.59
C GLN A 66 -3.79 13.41 -8.77
N SER A 67 -2.88 13.94 -9.58
CA SER A 67 -2.32 13.30 -10.76
C SER A 67 -0.81 13.20 -10.63
N LEU A 68 -0.23 12.19 -11.28
CA LEU A 68 1.21 12.01 -11.35
C LEU A 68 1.89 13.23 -11.95
N ASN A 69 2.83 13.80 -11.21
CA ASN A 69 3.70 14.90 -11.63
C ASN A 69 5.15 14.66 -11.15
N GLU A 70 6.06 15.56 -11.51
CA GLU A 70 7.48 15.46 -11.14
C GLU A 70 7.69 15.46 -9.63
N ASP A 71 6.96 16.29 -8.87
CA ASP A 71 7.05 16.31 -7.40
C ASP A 71 6.69 14.96 -6.77
N MET A 72 5.69 14.26 -7.32
CA MET A 72 5.33 12.91 -6.87
C MET A 72 6.41 11.90 -7.21
N VAL A 73 7.08 12.04 -8.36
CA VAL A 73 8.22 11.19 -8.74
C VAL A 73 9.33 11.37 -7.69
N ASP A 74 9.79 12.59 -7.48
CA ASP A 74 10.83 12.93 -6.50
C ASP A 74 10.46 12.48 -5.09
N TYR A 75 9.21 12.72 -4.68
CA TYR A 75 8.73 12.30 -3.36
C TYR A 75 8.77 10.78 -3.20
N THR A 76 8.33 10.02 -4.20
CA THR A 76 8.39 8.56 -4.15
C THR A 76 9.82 8.03 -4.23
N GLU A 77 10.74 8.69 -4.95
CA GLU A 77 12.18 8.41 -4.93
C GLU A 77 12.77 8.59 -3.53
N MET A 78 12.45 9.70 -2.84
CA MET A 78 12.87 9.90 -1.45
C MET A 78 12.36 8.77 -0.53
N LEU A 79 11.08 8.38 -0.66
CA LEU A 79 10.56 7.27 0.13
C LEU A 79 11.23 5.93 -0.23
N HIS A 80 11.65 5.73 -1.48
CA HIS A 80 12.43 4.57 -1.89
C HIS A 80 13.75 4.48 -1.12
N ASP A 81 14.46 5.60 -1.01
CA ASP A 81 15.74 5.69 -0.30
C ASP A 81 15.56 5.49 1.20
N ILE A 82 14.55 6.13 1.81
CA ILE A 82 14.20 5.95 3.23
C ILE A 82 13.91 4.49 3.55
N LEU A 83 13.11 3.85 2.71
CA LEU A 83 12.76 2.43 2.85
C LEU A 83 13.94 1.51 2.52
N GLY A 84 15.04 2.03 1.95
CA GLY A 84 16.14 1.23 1.43
C GLY A 84 15.63 0.16 0.47
N SER A 85 14.76 0.54 -0.45
CA SER A 85 14.33 -0.40 -1.50
C SER A 85 15.51 -0.71 -2.42
N VAL A 86 15.51 -1.88 -3.06
CA VAL A 86 16.61 -2.29 -3.93
C VAL A 86 16.07 -2.64 -5.31
N VAL A 87 16.83 -2.29 -6.35
CA VAL A 87 16.46 -2.65 -7.72
C VAL A 87 17.02 -4.02 -8.05
N VAL A 88 16.14 -4.93 -8.45
CA VAL A 88 16.49 -6.29 -8.91
C VAL A 88 15.86 -6.48 -10.28
N ALA A 89 16.69 -6.69 -11.30
CA ALA A 89 16.26 -6.91 -12.68
C ALA A 89 15.30 -5.83 -13.24
N GLY A 90 15.52 -4.56 -12.87
CA GLY A 90 14.71 -3.41 -13.32
C GLY A 90 13.48 -3.10 -12.46
N ASP A 91 13.11 -3.99 -11.53
CA ASP A 91 12.01 -3.80 -10.57
C ASP A 91 12.56 -3.46 -9.18
N SER A 92 11.97 -2.46 -8.52
CA SER A 92 12.29 -2.16 -7.11
C SER A 92 11.51 -3.06 -6.16
N VAL A 93 12.24 -3.64 -5.20
CA VAL A 93 11.74 -4.52 -4.16
C VAL A 93 11.99 -3.90 -2.80
N THR A 94 10.93 -3.81 -1.99
CA THR A 94 11.01 -3.41 -0.58
C THR A 94 10.69 -4.62 0.31
N LEU A 95 11.63 -4.99 1.17
CA LEU A 95 11.40 -6.10 2.11
C LEU A 95 10.44 -5.66 3.23
N PRO A 96 9.54 -6.55 3.71
CA PRO A 96 8.56 -6.22 4.75
C PRO A 96 9.16 -5.56 5.99
N HIS A 97 10.33 -6.05 6.45
CA HIS A 97 10.99 -5.49 7.63
C HIS A 97 11.56 -4.08 7.40
N ARG A 98 11.80 -3.65 6.15
CA ARG A 98 12.28 -2.30 5.84
C ARG A 98 11.14 -1.28 5.73
N MET A 99 9.91 -1.75 5.58
CA MET A 99 8.72 -0.88 5.56
C MET A 99 8.57 -0.04 6.84
N ASN A 100 9.20 -0.45 7.96
CA ASN A 100 9.17 0.29 9.23
C ASN A 100 10.07 1.53 9.23
N ARG A 101 11.03 1.65 8.30
CA ARG A 101 11.97 2.78 8.26
C ARG A 101 11.28 4.11 8.02
N ILE A 102 10.07 4.06 7.46
CA ILE A 102 9.22 5.22 7.25
C ILE A 102 8.72 5.86 8.56
N ASP A 103 8.79 5.13 9.68
CA ASP A 103 8.35 5.63 10.99
C ASP A 103 9.11 6.89 11.40
N ALA A 104 10.44 6.92 11.23
CA ALA A 104 11.26 8.09 11.53
C ALA A 104 10.83 9.30 10.70
N PHE A 105 10.64 9.12 9.40
CA PHE A 105 10.13 10.17 8.52
C PHE A 105 8.74 10.65 8.95
N PHE A 106 7.85 9.72 9.31
CA PHE A 106 6.50 10.05 9.72
C PHE A 106 6.48 10.82 11.04
N GLN A 107 7.23 10.39 12.06
CA GLN A 107 7.35 11.09 13.33
C GLN A 107 7.94 12.49 13.17
N GLU A 108 8.93 12.65 12.29
CA GLU A 108 9.53 13.94 12.02
C GLU A 108 8.56 14.90 11.31
N ASN A 109 7.71 14.38 10.41
CA ASN A 109 6.87 15.23 9.53
C ASN A 109 5.40 15.29 9.94
N GLN A 110 4.94 14.47 10.88
CA GLN A 110 3.60 14.53 11.46
C GLN A 110 3.64 15.35 12.75
N LYS A 111 3.19 16.61 12.68
CA LYS A 111 3.34 17.58 13.80
C LYS A 111 2.18 17.63 14.79
N SER A 112 1.21 16.74 14.69
CA SER A 112 0.07 16.65 15.61
C SER A 112 -0.15 15.23 16.08
N GLY A 113 -0.71 15.09 17.28
CA GLY A 113 -1.06 13.80 17.87
C GLY A 113 0.15 13.04 18.40
N ASN A 114 0.05 11.71 18.44
CA ASN A 114 1.15 10.81 18.80
C ASN A 114 1.55 9.99 17.56
N PRO A 115 2.35 10.56 16.64
CA PRO A 115 2.64 9.93 15.36
C PRO A 115 3.37 8.62 15.53
N LYS A 116 2.85 7.58 14.89
CA LYS A 116 3.44 6.24 14.90
C LYS A 116 3.10 5.48 13.64
N VAL A 117 4.10 4.76 13.13
CA VAL A 117 3.89 3.69 12.16
C VAL A 117 3.89 2.35 12.88
N THR A 118 2.82 1.57 12.68
CA THR A 118 2.72 0.21 13.21
C THR A 118 2.71 -0.80 12.06
N ILE A 119 3.52 -1.84 12.18
CA ILE A 119 3.65 -2.89 11.17
C ILE A 119 3.35 -4.25 11.77
N HIS A 120 2.54 -5.02 11.06
CA HIS A 120 2.16 -6.38 11.37
C HIS A 120 2.75 -7.32 10.31
N THR A 121 3.62 -8.22 10.75
CA THR A 121 4.32 -9.19 9.90
C THR A 121 4.73 -10.42 10.72
N ASN A 122 4.78 -11.60 10.09
CA ASN A 122 5.28 -12.84 10.68
C ASN A 122 6.80 -13.00 10.45
N GLY A 123 7.53 -11.88 10.29
CA GLY A 123 8.96 -11.86 10.03
C GLY A 123 9.34 -12.66 8.78
N TRP A 124 10.22 -13.63 8.93
CA TRP A 124 10.68 -14.47 7.81
C TRP A 124 9.55 -15.27 7.13
N ARG A 125 8.47 -15.64 7.86
CA ARG A 125 7.32 -16.32 7.26
C ARG A 125 6.52 -15.43 6.31
N SER A 126 6.55 -14.11 6.53
CA SER A 126 5.99 -13.13 5.59
C SER A 126 6.82 -13.03 4.31
N LEU A 127 8.13 -13.27 4.35
CA LEU A 127 8.98 -13.34 3.13
C LEU A 127 8.64 -14.55 2.26
N ILE A 128 8.32 -15.67 2.90
CA ILE A 128 7.81 -16.88 2.23
C ILE A 128 6.35 -16.68 1.78
N GLY A 129 5.67 -15.63 2.28
CA GLY A 129 4.34 -15.23 1.84
C GLY A 129 3.23 -16.10 2.39
N ASN A 130 3.43 -16.65 3.59
CA ASN A 130 2.35 -17.28 4.32
C ASN A 130 1.37 -16.20 4.74
N TYR A 131 0.14 -16.30 4.22
CA TYR A 131 -0.96 -15.44 4.64
C TYR A 131 -1.27 -15.67 6.11
N SER A 132 -1.67 -14.60 6.79
CA SER A 132 -1.98 -14.64 8.23
C SER A 132 -3.32 -13.98 8.49
N ASP A 133 -4.22 -14.75 9.07
CA ASP A 133 -5.54 -14.26 9.49
C ASP A 133 -5.40 -13.17 10.56
N ASP A 134 -4.44 -13.31 11.49
CA ASP A 134 -4.15 -12.28 12.49
C ASP A 134 -3.74 -10.94 11.84
N ILE A 135 -2.88 -10.95 10.82
CA ILE A 135 -2.45 -9.73 10.11
C ILE A 135 -3.63 -9.12 9.34
N ARG A 136 -4.46 -9.96 8.70
CA ARG A 136 -5.68 -9.53 8.03
C ARG A 136 -6.63 -8.84 9.01
N ASP A 137 -6.82 -9.41 10.18
CA ASP A 137 -7.79 -8.90 11.16
C ASP A 137 -7.29 -7.60 11.80
N GLN A 138 -5.98 -7.44 11.99
CA GLN A 138 -5.37 -6.14 12.35
C GLN A 138 -5.60 -5.08 11.26
N ALA A 139 -5.41 -5.42 9.98
CA ALA A 139 -5.71 -4.49 8.88
C ALA A 139 -7.18 -4.07 8.88
N ILE A 140 -8.11 -5.01 9.09
CA ILE A 140 -9.54 -4.71 9.20
C ILE A 140 -9.82 -3.79 10.38
N ALA A 141 -9.19 -3.99 11.54
CA ALA A 141 -9.37 -3.14 12.71
C ALA A 141 -8.97 -1.68 12.43
N TYR A 142 -7.89 -1.43 11.70
CA TYR A 142 -7.50 -0.07 11.30
C TYR A 142 -8.46 0.53 10.26
N ILE A 143 -8.90 -0.26 9.28
CA ILE A 143 -9.86 0.20 8.27
C ILE A 143 -11.20 0.59 8.93
N LYS A 144 -11.68 -0.19 9.91
CA LYS A 144 -12.87 0.16 10.72
C LYS A 144 -12.73 1.49 11.43
N ASN A 145 -11.50 1.87 11.81
CA ASN A 145 -11.17 3.14 12.43
C ASN A 145 -10.81 4.23 11.41
N ASN A 146 -11.16 4.05 10.13
CA ASN A 146 -10.93 5.00 9.03
C ASN A 146 -9.45 5.33 8.77
N TRP A 147 -8.55 4.36 9.02
CA TRP A 147 -7.14 4.46 8.65
C TRP A 147 -6.86 3.65 7.38
N PRO A 148 -6.26 4.26 6.33
CA PRO A 148 -5.78 3.49 5.18
C PRO A 148 -4.60 2.62 5.59
N VAL A 149 -4.56 1.38 5.09
CA VAL A 149 -3.56 0.39 5.49
C VAL A 149 -2.75 -0.04 4.28
N VAL A 150 -1.42 0.06 4.36
CA VAL A 150 -0.53 -0.58 3.39
C VAL A 150 -0.59 -2.09 3.60
N VAL A 151 -0.99 -2.85 2.59
CA VAL A 151 -1.06 -4.31 2.65
C VAL A 151 -0.08 -4.95 1.68
N GLY A 152 0.61 -5.99 2.12
CA GLY A 152 1.46 -6.82 1.26
C GLY A 152 0.74 -8.10 0.86
N MET A 153 0.68 -8.35 -0.45
CA MET A 153 -0.03 -9.49 -1.03
C MET A 153 0.82 -10.14 -2.14
N ARG A 154 0.43 -11.36 -2.56
CA ARG A 154 0.99 -12.00 -3.75
C ARG A 154 0.16 -11.65 -4.97
N CYS A 155 0.82 -11.28 -6.07
CA CYS A 155 0.16 -10.99 -7.34
C CYS A 155 0.65 -11.95 -8.43
N GLY A 156 -0.29 -12.60 -9.14
CA GLY A 156 -0.03 -13.49 -10.27
C GLY A 156 0.42 -14.92 -9.92
N HIS A 157 0.78 -15.68 -10.97
CA HIS A 157 1.24 -17.06 -10.87
C HIS A 157 2.74 -17.14 -10.51
N GLY A 158 3.10 -16.79 -9.28
CA GLY A 158 4.47 -16.93 -8.82
C GLY A 158 4.60 -16.74 -7.31
N ARG A 159 5.23 -17.71 -6.63
CA ARG A 159 5.43 -17.68 -5.17
C ARG A 159 6.36 -16.57 -4.68
N LEU A 160 6.99 -15.80 -5.56
CA LEU A 160 7.94 -14.74 -5.22
C LEU A 160 7.49 -13.33 -5.60
N ARG A 161 6.39 -13.17 -6.37
CA ARG A 161 5.89 -11.85 -6.77
C ARG A 161 5.07 -11.24 -5.65
N MET A 162 5.67 -10.28 -4.95
CA MET A 162 5.04 -9.50 -3.88
C MET A 162 4.61 -8.15 -4.42
N HIS A 163 3.50 -7.63 -3.91
CA HIS A 163 3.02 -6.28 -4.19
C HIS A 163 2.51 -5.62 -2.92
N TYR A 164 2.82 -4.34 -2.74
CA TYR A 164 2.19 -3.51 -1.71
C TYR A 164 1.14 -2.62 -2.35
N ALA A 165 -0.03 -2.56 -1.73
CA ALA A 165 -1.12 -1.68 -2.11
C ALA A 165 -1.70 -1.00 -0.87
N VAL A 166 -2.62 -0.07 -1.05
CA VAL A 166 -3.35 0.54 0.06
C VAL A 166 -4.77 -0.01 0.11
N ALA A 167 -5.14 -0.62 1.23
CA ALA A 167 -6.49 -1.05 1.53
C ALA A 167 -7.25 0.06 2.26
N THR A 168 -8.45 0.38 1.80
CA THR A 168 -9.30 1.42 2.42
C THR A 168 -10.67 0.93 2.84
N ARG A 169 -11.10 -0.24 2.36
CA ARG A 169 -12.39 -0.85 2.67
C ARG A 169 -12.24 -2.36 2.71
N TYR A 170 -13.16 -3.03 3.40
CA TYR A 170 -13.27 -4.48 3.36
C TYR A 170 -14.74 -4.89 3.20
N ARG A 171 -14.96 -6.12 2.73
CA ARG A 171 -16.29 -6.75 2.67
C ARG A 171 -16.20 -8.24 2.93
N GLU A 172 -17.29 -8.79 3.44
CA GLU A 172 -17.52 -10.23 3.50
C GLU A 172 -18.41 -10.63 2.34
N ILE A 173 -18.05 -11.73 1.67
CA ILE A 173 -18.83 -12.28 0.57
C ILE A 173 -18.95 -13.80 0.71
N LEU A 174 -20.10 -14.33 0.31
CA LEU A 174 -20.30 -15.77 0.19
C LEU A 174 -19.89 -16.21 -1.21
N LYS A 175 -18.91 -17.11 -1.32
CA LYS A 175 -18.48 -17.70 -2.59
C LYS A 175 -18.59 -19.23 -2.52
N PRO A 176 -19.00 -19.90 -3.61
CA PRO A 176 -18.97 -21.36 -3.66
C PRO A 176 -17.53 -21.87 -3.50
N LYS A 177 -17.33 -22.91 -2.69
CA LYS A 177 -16.04 -23.58 -2.52
C LYS A 177 -15.67 -24.25 -3.85
N LYS A 178 -14.53 -23.88 -4.44
CA LYS A 178 -14.02 -24.53 -5.66
C LYS A 178 -13.73 -25.99 -5.33
N ARG A 179 -14.40 -26.92 -6.03
CA ARG A 179 -14.23 -28.37 -5.85
C ARG A 179 -12.82 -28.77 -6.25
N THR A 180 -12.10 -29.47 -5.38
CA THR A 180 -10.99 -30.31 -5.78
C THR A 180 -11.59 -31.63 -6.26
N LEU A 181 -11.69 -31.84 -7.57
CA LEU A 181 -12.10 -33.12 -8.16
C LEU A 181 -11.05 -34.17 -7.79
N THR A 182 -11.25 -34.86 -6.67
CA THR A 182 -10.35 -35.92 -6.25
C THR A 182 -10.92 -37.30 -6.44
N ASN A 183 -12.22 -37.49 -6.70
CA ASN A 183 -12.79 -38.76 -7.18
C ASN A 183 -14.18 -38.57 -7.81
N PHE A 184 -14.45 -39.28 -8.90
CA PHE A 184 -15.59 -39.11 -9.82
C PHE A 184 -16.99 -39.50 -9.27
N ILE A 185 -17.14 -39.88 -8.00
CA ILE A 185 -18.34 -40.63 -7.56
C ILE A 185 -19.23 -39.91 -6.53
N ASN A 186 -18.73 -38.92 -5.78
CA ASN A 186 -19.55 -38.24 -4.77
C ASN A 186 -19.68 -36.74 -5.03
N LYS A 187 -20.83 -36.31 -5.55
CA LYS A 187 -21.23 -34.89 -5.60
C LYS A 187 -21.62 -34.45 -4.19
N SER A 188 -20.64 -34.02 -3.38
CA SER A 188 -20.95 -33.30 -2.15
C SER A 188 -21.68 -31.98 -2.47
N PRO A 189 -22.63 -31.54 -1.61
CA PRO A 189 -23.36 -30.28 -1.82
C PRO A 189 -22.40 -29.11 -2.00
N CYS A 190 -22.80 -28.11 -2.81
CA CYS A 190 -22.03 -26.88 -3.00
C CYS A 190 -21.96 -26.12 -1.67
N GLU A 191 -20.87 -26.31 -0.93
CA GLU A 191 -20.58 -25.57 0.29
C GLU A 191 -20.26 -24.11 -0.05
N MET A 192 -21.03 -23.19 0.50
CA MET A 192 -20.72 -21.76 0.43
C MET A 192 -19.71 -21.43 1.52
N VAL A 193 -18.65 -20.71 1.16
CA VAL A 193 -17.64 -20.25 2.11
C VAL A 193 -17.63 -18.73 2.17
N THR A 194 -17.64 -18.19 3.39
CA THR A 194 -17.41 -16.76 3.62
C THR A 194 -15.97 -16.42 3.28
N ARG A 195 -15.77 -15.38 2.49
CA ARG A 195 -14.45 -14.84 2.15
C ARG A 195 -14.42 -13.35 2.43
N LEU A 196 -13.29 -12.90 2.95
CA LEU A 196 -12.99 -11.49 3.12
C LEU A 196 -12.29 -10.95 1.87
N GLU A 197 -12.68 -9.75 1.47
CA GLU A 197 -12.04 -8.99 0.39
C GLU A 197 -11.69 -7.57 0.86
N PHE A 198 -10.59 -7.03 0.35
CA PHE A 198 -10.18 -5.64 0.51
C PHE A 198 -10.39 -4.87 -0.78
N PHE A 199 -10.80 -3.60 -0.67
CA PHE A 199 -10.74 -2.65 -1.77
C PHE A 199 -9.35 -2.02 -1.80
N LEU A 200 -8.62 -2.24 -2.89
CA LEU A 200 -7.20 -1.94 -2.98
C LEU A 200 -6.89 -0.82 -4.00
N HIS A 201 -6.02 0.10 -3.60
CA HIS A 201 -5.39 1.09 -4.47
C HIS A 201 -4.00 0.59 -4.83
N MET A 202 -3.82 0.16 -6.08
CA MET A 202 -2.61 -0.54 -6.53
C MET A 202 -1.41 0.37 -6.82
N GLY A 203 -1.60 1.70 -6.86
CA GLY A 203 -0.50 2.66 -7.09
C GLY A 203 0.02 2.72 -8.54
N ARG A 204 -0.64 2.04 -9.48
CA ARG A 204 -0.47 2.26 -10.93
C ARG A 204 -1.73 2.96 -11.42
N GLY A 205 -1.57 4.01 -12.24
CA GLY A 205 -2.72 4.64 -12.92
C GLY A 205 -3.57 3.53 -13.55
N TYR A 206 -4.89 3.64 -13.41
CA TYR A 206 -5.90 2.60 -13.65
C TYR A 206 -5.58 1.59 -14.78
N HIS A 207 -6.02 0.35 -14.53
CA HIS A 207 -5.86 -0.91 -15.27
C HIS A 207 -4.63 -1.74 -14.90
N SER A 208 -4.83 -2.65 -13.94
CA SER A 208 -4.19 -3.97 -14.01
C SER A 208 -5.23 -5.00 -14.44
N GLU A 209 -4.80 -6.05 -15.13
CA GLU A 209 -5.54 -7.22 -15.65
C GLU A 209 -6.40 -8.00 -14.61
N TYR A 210 -6.56 -7.45 -13.40
CA TYR A 210 -7.28 -8.03 -12.29
C TYR A 210 -8.47 -7.12 -11.97
N ASP A 211 -9.62 -7.47 -12.55
CA ASP A 211 -10.98 -7.12 -12.14
C ASP A 211 -11.27 -5.60 -12.01
N GLU A 212 -12.21 -5.09 -12.80
CA GLU A 212 -12.66 -3.68 -12.80
C GLU A 212 -13.11 -3.17 -11.41
N SER A 213 -13.27 -4.07 -10.44
CA SER A 213 -13.85 -3.81 -9.14
C SER A 213 -12.85 -3.37 -8.04
N ASN A 214 -11.53 -3.42 -8.24
CA ASN A 214 -10.49 -3.17 -7.20
C ASN A 214 -10.64 -4.01 -5.91
N TRP A 215 -11.58 -4.95 -5.88
CA TRP A 215 -11.83 -5.85 -4.76
C TRP A 215 -10.99 -7.10 -4.92
N CYS A 216 -10.13 -7.38 -3.95
CA CYS A 216 -9.22 -8.52 -3.97
C CYS A 216 -9.37 -9.34 -2.70
N SER A 217 -9.09 -10.65 -2.79
CA SER A 217 -9.09 -11.52 -1.60
C SER A 217 -8.18 -10.96 -0.51
N ALA A 218 -8.65 -10.94 0.73
CA ALA A 218 -7.93 -10.44 1.91
C ALA A 218 -6.79 -11.39 2.38
N LYS A 219 -6.07 -11.98 1.44
CA LYS A 219 -4.92 -12.86 1.65
C LYS A 219 -3.66 -12.01 1.67
N ILE A 220 -3.29 -11.54 2.85
CA ILE A 220 -2.16 -10.63 3.05
C ILE A 220 -1.11 -11.26 3.97
N PHE A 221 0.15 -10.89 3.76
CA PHE A 221 1.28 -11.32 4.60
C PHE A 221 1.89 -10.16 5.40
N PHE A 222 1.42 -8.94 5.16
CA PHE A 222 1.92 -7.70 5.76
C PHE A 222 0.77 -6.70 5.86
N ALA A 223 0.73 -5.94 6.97
CA ALA A 223 -0.08 -4.75 7.12
C ALA A 223 0.73 -3.64 7.79
N GLY A 224 0.67 -2.42 7.28
CA GLY A 224 1.33 -1.24 7.82
C GLY A 224 0.38 -0.06 7.86
N VAL A 225 0.36 0.68 8.97
CA VAL A 225 -0.52 1.84 9.17
C VAL A 225 0.25 2.98 9.79
N ALA A 226 -0.09 4.22 9.40
CA ALA A 226 0.40 5.44 10.03
C ALA A 226 -0.76 6.11 10.77
N THR A 227 -0.62 6.27 12.09
CA THR A 227 -1.64 6.84 12.99
C THR A 227 -1.06 7.98 13.80
N TYR A 228 -1.89 8.94 14.21
CA TYR A 228 -1.49 10.05 15.08
C TYR A 228 -2.66 10.54 15.93
#